data_AF-A0A7S3GWM6-F1
#
_entry.id   AF-A0A7S3GWM6-F1
#
_cell.length_a   1.000
_cell.length_b   1.000
_cell.length_c   1.000
_cell.angle_alpha   90.00
_cell.angle_beta   90.00
_cell.angle_gamma   90.00
#
_symmetry.space_group_name_H-M   'P 1'
#
loop_
_entity.id
_entity.type
_entity.pdbx_description
1 polymer ?
#
loop_
_entity_poly.entity_id
_entity_poly.type
_entity_poly.pdbx_seq_one_letter_code
_entity_poly.pdbx_strand_id
1 'polypeptide(L)'
;GKAFNTTLTNQDLGGMTLLPGVYKFDGGATLNGMLTLDAAGNASAVWMFQIGTTLLVAADSSVIFKDSVGNPDFVYWQVGSSVTLGAGASMVGNMLALTAITVNTGATVQGRCLARNAAVTMTVSTITIPSAAASPSAPSVHPSATPSANPSTAPSAVPSMNPSPVPTVVLTASPSANPSVDPTVVP
;
A
#
# COMPACT_ATOMS: atom_id res chain seq x y z
N GLY A 1 19.57 4.11 12.45
CA GLY A 1 18.13 4.40 12.33
C GLY A 1 17.88 5.26 11.11
N LYS A 2 16.63 5.38 10.66
CA LYS A 2 16.24 6.39 9.64
C LYS A 2 16.29 7.78 10.30
N ALA A 3 16.60 8.82 9.51
CA ALA A 3 16.48 10.20 9.99
C ALA A 3 15.02 10.50 10.33
N PHE A 4 14.79 11.21 11.45
CA PHE A 4 13.45 11.61 11.88
C PHE A 4 13.03 12.93 11.25
N ASN A 5 11.73 13.13 11.06
CA ASN A 5 11.17 14.36 10.50
C ASN A 5 10.36 15.18 11.51
N THR A 6 9.88 14.54 12.58
CA THR A 6 9.05 15.19 13.61
C THR A 6 9.48 14.74 15.00
N THR A 7 9.62 15.67 15.95
CA THR A 7 9.84 15.37 17.36
C THR A 7 8.54 15.55 18.13
N LEU A 8 8.14 14.53 18.89
CA LEU A 8 6.93 14.49 19.71
C LEU A 8 7.24 14.32 21.21
N THR A 9 8.49 14.58 21.63
CA THR A 9 8.90 14.53 23.04
C THR A 9 7.93 15.34 23.93
N ASN A 10 7.49 14.73 25.03
CA ASN A 10 6.49 15.27 25.97
C ASN A 10 5.06 15.48 25.40
N GLN A 11 4.73 14.87 24.27
CA GLN A 11 3.37 14.84 23.73
C GLN A 11 2.76 13.44 23.91
N ASP A 12 1.46 13.39 24.20
CA ASP A 12 0.69 12.15 24.20
C ASP A 12 0.22 11.82 22.78
N LEU A 13 0.31 10.56 22.36
CA LEU A 13 -0.14 10.11 21.04
C LEU A 13 -1.67 10.06 20.90
N GLY A 14 -2.40 10.05 22.01
CA GLY A 14 -3.84 10.04 22.06
C GLY A 14 -4.46 11.28 21.44
N GLY A 15 -5.47 11.07 20.59
CA GLY A 15 -6.17 12.11 19.85
C GLY A 15 -5.42 12.62 18.61
N MET A 16 -4.18 12.16 18.36
CA MET A 16 -3.41 12.60 17.20
C MET A 16 -3.87 11.89 15.92
N THR A 17 -3.75 12.62 14.80
CA THR A 17 -3.78 12.06 13.45
C THR A 17 -2.42 12.31 12.80
N LEU A 18 -1.71 11.24 12.43
CA LEU A 18 -0.34 11.32 11.94
C LEU A 18 -0.25 10.85 10.49
N LEU A 19 0.30 11.73 9.64
CA LEU A 19 0.71 11.37 8.27
C LEU A 19 1.93 10.43 8.28
N PRO A 20 2.30 9.82 7.15
CA PRO A 20 3.45 8.91 7.09
C PRO A 20 4.74 9.65 7.45
N GLY A 21 5.60 9.03 8.25
CA GLY A 21 6.79 9.73 8.77
C GLY A 21 7.59 8.97 9.82
N VAL A 22 8.63 9.63 10.32
CA VAL A 22 9.53 9.12 11.34
C VAL A 22 9.47 10.07 12.55
N TYR A 23 8.80 9.61 13.60
CA TYR A 23 8.48 10.37 14.80
C TYR A 23 9.44 10.02 15.93
N LYS A 24 10.11 11.02 16.49
CA LYS A 24 11.09 10.84 17.56
C LYS A 24 10.57 11.31 18.91
N PHE A 25 10.87 10.52 19.93
CA PHE A 25 10.76 10.87 21.35
C PHE A 25 12.14 10.71 21.98
N ASP A 26 12.64 11.74 22.66
CA ASP A 26 13.92 11.67 23.38
C ASP A 26 13.80 10.83 24.66
N GLY A 27 12.61 10.83 25.27
CA GLY A 27 12.28 10.02 26.44
C GLY A 27 11.26 8.92 26.11
N GLY A 28 10.33 8.73 27.04
CA GLY A 28 9.22 7.81 26.87
C GLY A 28 8.10 8.41 26.00
N ALA A 29 7.21 7.54 25.54
CA ALA A 29 5.99 7.93 24.87
C ALA A 29 4.79 7.31 25.56
N THR A 30 3.68 8.04 25.60
CA THR A 30 2.39 7.57 26.11
C THR A 30 1.34 7.63 25.01
N LEU A 31 0.41 6.69 25.05
CA LEU A 31 -0.77 6.68 24.20
C LEU A 31 -1.99 6.51 25.10
N ASN A 32 -2.72 7.61 25.32
CA ASN A 32 -3.96 7.64 26.10
C ASN A 32 -5.15 7.97 25.18
N GLY A 33 -5.86 6.94 24.73
CA GLY A 33 -6.99 7.08 23.80
C GLY A 33 -6.67 6.54 22.41
N MET A 34 -7.07 7.25 21.36
CA MET A 34 -6.96 6.79 19.97
C MET A 34 -5.88 7.53 19.20
N LEU A 35 -4.97 6.80 18.57
CA LEU A 35 -4.05 7.31 17.56
C LEU A 35 -4.55 6.94 16.17
N THR A 36 -4.71 7.93 15.29
CA THR A 36 -5.09 7.71 13.89
C THR A 36 -3.87 7.84 12.98
N LEU A 37 -3.61 6.81 12.16
CA LEU A 37 -2.60 6.84 11.11
C LEU A 37 -3.28 7.15 9.77
N ASP A 38 -2.98 8.31 9.20
CA ASP A 38 -3.56 8.76 7.94
C ASP A 38 -2.59 8.47 6.79
N ALA A 39 -2.89 7.44 6.01
CA ALA A 39 -2.11 7.05 4.85
C ALA A 39 -2.15 8.06 3.69
N ALA A 40 -3.01 9.08 3.75
CA ALA A 40 -3.29 10.00 2.64
C ALA A 40 -3.60 9.25 1.33
N GLY A 41 -4.32 8.14 1.43
CA GLY A 41 -4.66 7.25 0.30
C GLY A 41 -3.57 6.26 -0.13
N ASN A 42 -2.38 6.27 0.47
CA ASN A 42 -1.28 5.36 0.12
C ASN A 42 -1.19 4.16 1.07
N ALA A 43 -1.69 3.00 0.65
CA ALA A 43 -1.63 1.77 1.47
C ALA A 43 -0.19 1.28 1.79
N SER A 44 0.82 1.76 1.07
CA SER A 44 2.24 1.48 1.33
C SER A 44 2.91 2.57 2.19
N ALA A 45 2.12 3.45 2.80
CA ALA A 45 2.61 4.44 3.74
C ALA A 45 3.35 3.81 4.93
N VAL A 46 4.41 4.48 5.38
CA VAL A 46 5.29 3.98 6.45
C VAL A 46 5.25 4.93 7.64
N TRP A 47 5.14 4.35 8.83
CA TRP A 47 5.31 5.06 10.11
C TRP A 47 6.41 4.40 10.92
N MET A 48 7.31 5.23 11.46
CA MET A 48 8.34 4.77 12.39
C MET A 48 8.34 5.65 13.63
N PHE A 49 8.11 5.04 14.79
CA PHE A 49 8.22 5.70 16.09
C PHE A 49 9.55 5.29 16.71
N GLN A 50 10.43 6.27 16.95
CA GLN A 50 11.72 6.11 17.60
C GLN A 50 11.62 6.66 19.02
N ILE A 51 11.42 5.76 19.98
CA ILE A 51 11.15 6.11 21.38
C ILE A 51 12.41 5.84 22.20
N GLY A 52 12.95 6.87 22.84
CA GLY A 52 14.21 6.81 23.58
C GLY A 52 14.16 5.85 24.77
N THR A 53 13.02 5.75 25.46
CA THR A 53 12.82 4.83 26.58
C THR A 53 11.55 3.99 26.42
N THR A 54 10.59 4.10 27.34
CA THR A 54 9.44 3.22 27.47
C THR A 54 8.28 3.71 26.61
N LEU A 55 7.54 2.79 25.99
CA LEU A 55 6.21 3.05 25.42
C LEU A 55 5.15 2.49 26.36
N LEU A 56 4.27 3.37 26.85
CA LEU A 56 3.10 2.97 27.63
C LEU A 56 1.82 3.27 26.84
N VAL A 57 1.05 2.22 26.57
CA VAL A 57 -0.28 2.32 25.96
C VAL A 57 -1.29 2.07 27.06
N ALA A 58 -2.16 3.04 27.33
CA ALA A 58 -3.15 2.93 28.39
C ALA A 58 -4.21 1.87 28.07
N ALA A 59 -5.02 1.52 29.09
CA ALA A 59 -6.15 0.62 28.88
C ALA A 59 -7.11 1.17 27.83
N ASP A 60 -7.74 0.27 27.07
CA ASP A 60 -8.73 0.55 26.03
C ASP A 60 -8.28 1.54 24.94
N SER A 61 -6.98 1.80 24.86
CA SER A 61 -6.38 2.70 23.88
C SER A 61 -6.12 1.97 22.56
N SER A 62 -6.12 2.71 21.44
CA SER A 62 -6.10 2.10 20.11
C SER A 62 -5.24 2.83 19.09
N VAL A 63 -4.69 2.08 18.14
CA VAL A 63 -4.08 2.59 16.91
C VAL A 63 -4.93 2.12 15.75
N ILE A 64 -5.40 3.05 14.90
CA ILE A 64 -6.24 2.75 13.74
C ILE A 64 -5.68 3.38 12.47
N PHE A 65 -5.99 2.77 11.32
CA PHE A 65 -5.80 3.43 10.02
C PHE A 65 -7.03 4.25 9.68
N LYS A 66 -6.82 5.51 9.27
CA LYS A 66 -7.87 6.34 8.72
C LYS A 66 -8.44 5.67 7.47
N ASP A 67 -9.76 5.66 7.35
CA ASP A 67 -10.49 5.11 6.20
C ASP A 67 -10.14 3.65 5.87
N SER A 68 -9.60 2.89 6.83
CA SER A 68 -9.07 1.53 6.66
C SER A 68 -7.96 1.42 5.61
N VAL A 69 -7.29 2.52 5.28
CA VAL A 69 -6.16 2.53 4.34
C VAL A 69 -4.84 2.47 5.11
N GLY A 70 -4.15 1.34 5.01
CA GLY A 70 -2.83 1.14 5.57
C GLY A 70 -2.47 -0.34 5.71
N ASN A 71 -1.21 -0.61 6.04
CA ASN A 71 -0.72 -1.97 6.26
C ASN A 71 0.08 -2.02 7.57
N PRO A 72 -0.29 -2.87 8.55
CA PRO A 72 0.44 -3.02 9.80
C PRO A 72 1.91 -3.44 9.61
N ASP A 73 2.26 -4.10 8.50
CA ASP A 73 3.66 -4.44 8.18
C ASP A 73 4.55 -3.21 7.99
N PHE A 74 3.97 -2.04 7.72
CA PHE A 74 4.69 -0.77 7.51
C PHE A 74 4.62 0.20 8.70
N VAL A 75 4.15 -0.26 9.85
CA VAL A 75 4.18 0.49 11.10
C VAL A 75 5.24 -0.11 12.02
N TYR A 76 6.17 0.71 12.52
CA TYR A 76 7.28 0.27 13.35
C TYR A 76 7.37 1.08 14.64
N TRP A 77 7.44 0.37 15.76
CA TRP A 77 7.64 0.94 17.09
C TRP A 77 9.01 0.50 17.60
N GLN A 78 10.03 1.34 17.43
CA GLN A 78 11.36 1.10 17.98
C GLN A 78 11.46 1.75 19.36
N VAL A 79 11.67 0.92 20.39
CA VAL A 79 11.53 1.34 21.78
C VAL A 79 12.82 1.03 22.54
N GLY A 80 13.42 2.06 23.12
CA GLY A 80 14.74 2.00 23.76
C GLY A 80 14.75 1.27 25.10
N SER A 81 13.59 0.99 25.69
CA SER A 81 13.46 0.04 26.81
C SER A 81 12.34 -0.97 26.53
N SER A 82 11.20 -0.84 27.20
CA SER A 82 10.11 -1.82 27.20
C SER A 82 8.83 -1.21 26.62
N VAL A 83 7.93 -2.08 26.18
CA VAL A 83 6.55 -1.73 25.82
C VAL A 83 5.58 -2.33 26.83
N THR A 84 4.59 -1.56 27.27
CA THR A 84 3.48 -2.06 28.07
C THR A 84 2.16 -1.67 27.42
N LEU A 85 1.37 -2.67 27.03
CA LEU A 85 0.00 -2.49 26.54
C LEU A 85 -0.97 -2.71 27.69
N GLY A 86 -1.78 -1.70 28.00
CA GLY A 86 -2.86 -1.78 28.98
C GLY A 86 -3.91 -2.82 28.63
N ALA A 87 -4.77 -3.15 29.59
CA ALA A 87 -5.88 -4.08 29.35
C ALA A 87 -6.78 -3.55 28.22
N GLY A 88 -7.24 -4.44 27.34
CA GLY A 88 -8.13 -4.08 26.22
C GLY A 88 -7.50 -3.22 25.11
N ALA A 89 -6.20 -2.86 25.20
CA ALA A 89 -5.56 -2.01 24.19
C ALA A 89 -5.47 -2.71 22.82
N SER A 90 -5.66 -1.97 21.72
CA SER A 90 -5.58 -2.46 20.34
C SER A 90 -4.44 -1.80 19.58
N MET A 91 -3.37 -2.53 19.32
CA MET A 91 -2.16 -2.01 18.65
C MET A 91 -2.05 -2.48 17.21
N VAL A 92 -1.50 -1.60 16.38
CA VAL A 92 -1.13 -1.86 14.98
C VAL A 92 0.38 -1.66 14.84
N GLY A 93 1.05 -2.62 14.23
CA GLY A 93 2.46 -2.51 13.83
C GLY A 93 3.40 -3.49 14.52
N ASN A 94 4.68 -3.35 14.16
CA ASN A 94 5.76 -4.19 14.63
C ASN A 94 6.47 -3.50 15.79
N MET A 95 6.35 -4.07 16.98
CA MET A 95 7.03 -3.60 18.18
C MET A 95 8.41 -4.22 18.31
N LEU A 96 9.43 -3.36 18.42
CA LEU A 96 10.83 -3.70 18.60
C LEU A 96 11.32 -3.08 19.91
N ALA A 97 11.19 -3.81 21.00
CA ALA A 97 11.61 -3.37 22.33
C ALA A 97 13.03 -3.83 22.63
N LEU A 98 13.84 -2.94 23.20
CA LEU A 98 15.16 -3.31 23.71
C LEU A 98 15.05 -4.40 24.79
N THR A 99 14.18 -4.20 25.78
CA THR A 99 14.09 -5.07 26.95
C THR A 99 12.90 -6.01 26.88
N ALA A 100 11.71 -5.61 27.33
CA ALA A 100 10.55 -6.48 27.47
C ALA A 100 9.33 -5.94 26.73
N ILE A 101 8.36 -6.81 26.42
CA ILE A 101 7.04 -6.42 25.95
C ILE A 101 6.00 -7.09 26.86
N THR A 102 5.09 -6.32 27.43
CA THR A 102 3.97 -6.81 28.23
C THR A 102 2.66 -6.53 27.50
N VAL A 103 1.92 -7.58 27.17
CA VAL A 103 0.60 -7.53 26.54
C VAL A 103 -0.42 -8.02 27.57
N ASN A 104 -1.17 -7.09 28.18
CA ASN A 104 -2.10 -7.41 29.27
C ASN A 104 -3.42 -8.01 28.76
N THR A 105 -4.28 -8.40 29.71
CA THR A 105 -5.62 -8.98 29.48
C THR A 105 -6.42 -8.26 28.42
N GLY A 106 -6.86 -9.01 27.40
CA GLY A 106 -7.72 -8.52 26.34
C GLY A 106 -7.04 -7.62 25.32
N ALA A 107 -5.75 -7.30 25.49
CA ALA A 107 -5.03 -6.51 24.49
C ALA A 107 -4.84 -7.32 23.19
N THR A 108 -4.92 -6.63 22.06
CA THR A 108 -4.75 -7.20 20.72
C THR A 108 -3.64 -6.48 19.96
N VAL A 109 -2.90 -7.23 19.16
CA VAL A 109 -1.83 -6.69 18.30
C VAL A 109 -2.02 -7.21 16.88
N GLN A 110 -2.21 -6.30 15.93
CA GLN A 110 -2.06 -6.58 14.51
C GLN A 110 -0.63 -6.23 14.08
N GLY A 111 0.26 -7.23 14.07
CA GLY A 111 1.68 -7.04 13.82
C GLY A 111 2.55 -8.06 14.52
N ARG A 112 3.64 -7.60 15.14
CA ARG A 112 4.68 -8.45 15.75
C ARG A 112 5.15 -7.88 17.08
N CYS A 113 5.49 -8.74 18.04
CA CYS A 113 6.13 -8.37 19.31
C CYS A 113 7.55 -8.96 19.37
N LEU A 114 8.58 -8.12 19.29
CA LEU A 114 9.98 -8.51 19.29
C LEU A 114 10.70 -7.85 20.48
N ALA A 115 11.02 -8.63 21.51
CA ALA A 115 11.79 -8.21 22.68
C ALA A 115 13.21 -8.78 22.59
N ARG A 116 14.24 -7.93 22.74
CA ARG A 116 15.63 -8.35 22.49
C ARG A 116 16.35 -8.91 23.72
N ASN A 117 16.15 -8.29 24.89
CA ASN A 117 16.93 -8.58 26.08
C ASN A 117 16.10 -9.19 27.22
N ALA A 118 14.80 -9.38 27.03
CA ALA A 118 13.88 -9.99 28.00
C ALA A 118 12.68 -10.64 27.29
N ALA A 119 11.67 -11.07 28.07
CA ALA A 119 10.52 -11.80 27.57
C ALA A 119 9.47 -10.90 26.89
N VAL A 120 8.67 -11.55 26.03
CA VAL A 120 7.32 -11.09 25.68
C VAL A 120 6.34 -11.81 26.62
N THR A 121 5.67 -11.08 27.50
CA THR A 121 4.67 -11.61 28.44
C THR A 121 3.27 -11.31 27.93
N MET A 122 2.42 -12.33 27.85
CA MET A 122 1.04 -12.22 27.39
C MET A 122 0.07 -12.72 28.46
N THR A 123 -1.08 -12.07 28.59
CA THR A 123 -2.15 -12.51 29.51
C THR A 123 -3.46 -12.41 28.77
N VAL A 124 -4.08 -13.54 28.39
CA VAL A 124 -5.38 -13.57 27.68
C VAL A 124 -5.43 -12.53 26.54
N SER A 125 -4.42 -12.55 25.68
CA SER A 125 -4.19 -11.56 24.62
C SER A 125 -4.07 -12.24 23.26
N THR A 126 -4.26 -11.49 22.18
CA THR A 126 -4.15 -12.00 20.81
C THR A 126 -3.10 -11.22 20.02
N ILE A 127 -2.21 -11.93 19.33
CA ILE A 127 -1.29 -11.34 18.34
C ILE A 127 -1.61 -11.98 16.98
N THR A 128 -1.95 -11.14 16.01
CA THR A 128 -2.23 -11.52 14.63
C THR A 128 -1.13 -10.96 13.74
N ILE A 129 -0.38 -11.83 13.08
CA ILE A 129 0.61 -11.42 12.08
C ILE A 129 -0.15 -11.11 10.78
N PRO A 130 0.02 -9.92 10.17
CA PRO A 130 -0.60 -9.62 8.89
C PRO A 130 -0.19 -10.67 7.85
N SER A 131 -1.17 -11.21 7.13
CA SER A 131 -0.88 -12.13 6.03
C SER A 131 -0.15 -11.36 4.95
N ALA A 132 1.02 -11.86 4.52
CA ALA A 132 1.57 -11.47 3.24
C ALA A 132 0.48 -11.72 2.18
N ALA A 133 0.24 -10.77 1.29
CA ALA A 133 -0.58 -11.02 0.11
C ALA A 133 -0.02 -12.27 -0.58
N ALA A 134 -0.88 -13.27 -0.82
CA ALA A 134 -0.46 -14.52 -1.46
C ALA A 134 0.36 -14.16 -2.71
N SER A 135 1.57 -14.73 -2.84
CA SER A 135 2.28 -14.68 -4.11
C SER A 135 1.31 -15.17 -5.20
N PRO A 136 1.21 -14.50 -6.36
CA PRO A 136 0.40 -15.03 -7.44
C PRO A 136 0.88 -16.46 -7.69
N SER A 137 -0.05 -17.41 -7.69
CA SER A 137 0.25 -18.80 -8.06
C SER A 137 1.02 -18.75 -9.38
N ALA A 138 2.15 -19.46 -9.44
CA ALA A 138 2.93 -19.55 -10.66
C ALA A 138 2.00 -19.92 -11.83
N PRO A 139 2.17 -19.35 -13.05
CA PRO A 139 1.40 -19.76 -14.21
C PRO A 139 1.53 -21.27 -14.35
N SER A 140 0.39 -21.97 -14.51
CA SER A 140 0.38 -23.42 -14.68
C SER A 140 1.27 -23.79 -15.87
N VAL A 141 2.34 -24.55 -15.62
CA VAL A 141 3.20 -25.13 -16.66
C VAL A 141 2.62 -26.42 -17.25
N HIS A 142 1.35 -26.75 -16.94
CA HIS A 142 0.73 -27.98 -17.40
C HIS A 142 -0.18 -27.70 -18.61
N PRO A 143 0.18 -28.17 -19.82
CA PRO A 143 -0.76 -28.22 -20.94
C PRO A 143 -1.94 -29.11 -20.55
N SER A 144 -3.17 -28.69 -20.85
CA SER A 144 -4.34 -29.56 -20.72
C SER A 144 -4.18 -30.74 -21.68
N ALA A 145 -3.93 -31.94 -21.16
CA ALA A 145 -3.72 -33.16 -21.96
C ALA A 145 -5.03 -33.84 -22.42
N THR A 146 -6.15 -33.12 -22.47
CA THR A 146 -7.43 -33.66 -22.94
C THR A 146 -7.87 -32.96 -24.22
N PRO A 147 -7.73 -33.62 -25.38
CA PRO A 147 -8.43 -33.21 -26.59
C PRO A 147 -9.94 -33.22 -26.33
N SER A 148 -10.65 -32.15 -26.69
CA SER A 148 -12.12 -32.15 -26.70
C SER A 148 -12.60 -33.17 -27.73
N ALA A 149 -13.30 -34.23 -27.30
CA ALA A 149 -13.83 -35.28 -28.15
C ALA A 149 -15.14 -34.87 -28.86
N ASN A 150 -15.26 -33.62 -29.31
CA ASN A 150 -16.46 -33.14 -29.98
C ASN A 150 -16.13 -32.54 -31.36
N PRO A 151 -16.06 -33.36 -32.43
CA PRO A 151 -16.03 -32.84 -33.79
C PRO A 151 -17.35 -32.12 -34.07
N SER A 152 -17.30 -30.84 -34.43
CA SER A 152 -18.45 -30.18 -35.06
C SER A 152 -18.60 -30.74 -36.47
N THR A 153 -19.74 -31.38 -36.76
CA THR A 153 -20.11 -31.85 -38.10
C THR A 153 -20.94 -30.82 -38.87
N ALA A 154 -20.94 -29.55 -38.48
CA ALA A 154 -21.70 -28.51 -39.18
C ALA A 154 -20.84 -27.81 -40.25
N PRO A 155 -21.16 -27.92 -41.55
CA PRO A 155 -20.59 -27.04 -42.56
C PRO A 155 -21.12 -25.63 -42.34
N SER A 156 -20.23 -24.63 -42.26
CA SER A 156 -20.64 -23.23 -42.26
C SER A 156 -20.97 -22.81 -43.70
N ALA A 157 -22.24 -22.85 -44.07
CA ALA A 157 -22.72 -22.39 -45.37
C ALA A 157 -23.00 -20.87 -45.33
N VAL A 158 -21.95 -20.05 -45.37
CA VAL A 158 -22.07 -18.62 -45.70
C VAL A 158 -20.80 -18.13 -46.40
N PRO A 159 -20.83 -17.83 -47.71
CA PRO A 159 -19.72 -17.16 -48.39
C PRO A 159 -19.52 -15.73 -47.85
N SER A 160 -18.26 -15.32 -47.63
CA SER A 160 -17.90 -13.95 -47.26
C SER A 160 -18.15 -13.00 -48.43
N MET A 161 -19.10 -12.08 -48.28
CA MET A 161 -19.37 -11.01 -49.24
C MET A 161 -19.28 -9.67 -48.51
N ASN A 162 -18.07 -9.20 -48.20
CA ASN A 162 -17.86 -7.77 -47.95
C ASN A 162 -16.39 -7.33 -48.20
N PRO A 163 -16.00 -7.03 -49.45
CA PRO A 163 -14.77 -6.31 -49.72
C PRO A 163 -15.01 -4.81 -49.47
N SER A 164 -14.26 -4.19 -48.54
CA SER A 164 -14.22 -2.73 -48.38
C SER A 164 -13.35 -2.10 -49.50
N PRO A 165 -13.86 -1.17 -50.32
CA PRO A 165 -13.09 -0.55 -51.39
C PRO A 165 -12.80 0.92 -51.08
N VAL A 166 -11.81 1.23 -50.23
CA VAL A 166 -11.27 2.62 -50.18
C VAL A 166 -9.79 2.63 -49.80
N PRO A 167 -8.87 2.85 -50.77
CA PRO A 167 -7.53 3.37 -50.52
C PRO A 167 -7.52 4.89 -50.77
N THR A 168 -7.19 5.70 -49.76
CA THR A 168 -7.02 7.15 -49.93
C THR A 168 -5.54 7.51 -49.83
N VAL A 169 -4.83 7.57 -50.96
CA VAL A 169 -3.87 8.66 -51.27
C VAL A 169 -3.72 8.73 -52.79
N VAL A 170 -4.40 9.68 -53.44
CA VAL A 170 -4.11 10.05 -54.84
C VAL A 170 -3.41 11.40 -54.82
N LEU A 171 -2.15 11.39 -55.28
CA LEU A 171 -1.43 12.57 -55.75
C LEU A 171 -2.00 12.94 -57.13
N THR A 172 -2.46 14.18 -57.32
CA THR A 172 -2.79 14.71 -58.65
C THR A 172 -1.77 15.77 -59.06
N ALA A 173 -1.03 15.44 -60.12
CA ALA A 173 -0.37 16.40 -60.97
C ALA A 173 -1.28 16.75 -62.17
N SER A 174 -0.96 17.88 -62.80
CA SER A 174 -1.27 18.28 -64.19
C SER A 174 -2.43 19.28 -64.42
N PRO A 175 -2.43 20.05 -65.53
CA PRO A 175 -2.23 21.51 -65.53
C PRO A 175 -3.47 22.27 -66.05
N SER A 176 -3.51 23.59 -65.88
CA SER A 176 -4.55 24.43 -66.52
C SER A 176 -3.93 25.27 -67.63
N ALA A 177 -4.28 24.96 -68.87
CA ALA A 177 -4.07 25.82 -70.02
C ALA A 177 -5.41 26.48 -70.36
N ASN A 178 -5.50 27.81 -70.20
CA ASN A 178 -6.35 28.64 -71.03
C ASN A 178 -5.66 30.00 -71.22
N PRO A 179 -5.49 30.50 -72.45
CA PRO A 179 -4.67 31.67 -72.76
C PRO A 179 -5.47 32.96 -72.58
N SER A 180 -4.82 34.03 -72.14
CA SER A 180 -5.31 35.40 -72.37
C SER A 180 -4.30 36.11 -73.26
N VAL A 181 -4.78 36.48 -74.45
CA VAL A 181 -4.13 37.42 -75.36
C VAL A 181 -4.09 38.80 -74.70
N ASP A 182 -2.95 39.49 -74.73
CA ASP A 182 -2.80 40.79 -75.44
C ASP A 182 -1.32 41.24 -75.42
N PRO A 183 -0.75 41.74 -76.53
CA PRO A 183 0.65 42.12 -76.61
C PRO A 183 0.83 43.64 -76.40
N THR A 184 1.98 44.05 -75.89
CA THR A 184 2.53 45.35 -76.32
C THR A 184 4.05 45.31 -76.31
N VAL A 185 4.59 45.38 -77.53
CA VAL A 185 5.98 45.66 -77.90
C VAL A 185 6.30 47.11 -77.54
N VAL A 186 7.60 47.45 -77.40
CA VAL A 186 8.27 48.68 -77.90
C VAL A 186 9.34 49.17 -76.90
N PRO A 187 10.52 49.65 -77.37
CA PRO A 187 11.42 49.11 -78.39
C PRO A 187 12.81 48.76 -77.81
#